data_AF-A0A7V9QZD5-F1
#
_entry.id   AF-A0A7V9QZD5-F1
#
_cell.length_a   1.000
_cell.length_b   1.000
_cell.length_c   1.000
_cell.angle_alpha   90.00
_cell.angle_beta   90.00
_cell.angle_gamma   90.00
#
_symmetry.space_group_name_H-M   'P 1'
#
loop_
_entity.id
_entity.type
_entity.pdbx_description
1 polymer ?
#
loop_
_entity_poly.entity_id
_entity_poly.type
_entity_poly.pdbx_seq_one_letter_code
_entity_poly.pdbx_strand_id
1 'polypeptide(L)'
;SHDIAQPDPAGLGATRAMKQAMSVSQLSPKDVFHINAHATSTPQGDIAECLAITNALGGETDHVVTTSTKSMTGHLLGAAGALESLATVLALHHRVVPPTINLDNVDPAVDLDVAREQRTLPDGDIAALNNSFGFGGHNVAIAFRSA
;
A
#
# COMPACT_ATOMS: atom_id res chain seq x y z
N SER A 1 14.67 5.39 22.08
CA SER A 1 14.30 6.74 21.63
C SER A 1 12.94 6.63 20.99
N HIS A 2 11.92 7.36 21.45
CA HIS A 2 10.58 7.33 20.84
C HIS A 2 10.47 8.56 19.94
N ASP A 3 10.71 8.37 18.64
CA ASP A 3 10.54 9.39 17.61
C ASP A 3 9.08 9.36 17.11
N ILE A 4 8.43 10.52 17.08
CA ILE A 4 7.01 10.65 16.71
C ILE A 4 6.75 10.35 15.23
N ALA A 5 7.77 10.50 14.38
CA ALA A 5 7.69 10.30 12.95
C ALA A 5 8.10 8.89 12.52
N GLN A 6 8.87 8.18 13.35
CA GLN A 6 9.26 6.81 13.01
C GLN A 6 8.12 5.83 13.23
N PRO A 7 7.84 4.94 12.26
CA PRO A 7 6.89 3.87 12.47
C PRO A 7 7.47 2.82 13.43
N ASP A 8 6.59 1.94 13.91
CA ASP A 8 7.01 0.69 14.51
C ASP A 8 7.89 -0.08 13.50
N PRO A 9 9.17 -0.39 13.80
CA PRO A 9 10.07 -1.05 12.85
C PRO A 9 9.56 -2.41 12.37
N ALA A 10 8.71 -3.09 13.16
CA ALA A 10 8.09 -4.35 12.79
C ALA A 10 6.76 -4.17 12.04
N GLY A 11 6.32 -2.93 11.81
CA GLY A 11 5.12 -2.61 11.05
C GLY A 11 3.83 -3.13 11.69
N LEU A 12 3.81 -3.41 13.00
CA LEU A 12 2.71 -4.13 13.66
C LEU A 12 1.38 -3.35 13.60
N GLY A 13 1.44 -2.02 13.74
CA GLY A 13 0.27 -1.15 13.63
C GLY A 13 -0.36 -1.17 12.24
N ALA A 14 0.47 -1.01 11.21
CA ALA A 14 0.08 -1.11 9.80
C ALA A 14 -0.47 -2.51 9.46
N THR A 15 0.19 -3.57 9.94
CA THR A 15 -0.26 -4.96 9.77
C THR A 15 -1.68 -5.14 10.33
N ARG A 16 -1.93 -4.65 11.56
CA ARG A 16 -3.26 -4.75 12.18
C ARG A 16 -4.32 -3.97 11.38
N ALA A 17 -3.99 -2.77 10.92
CA ALA A 17 -4.91 -1.96 10.12
C ALA A 17 -5.33 -2.67 8.82
N MET A 18 -4.38 -3.22 8.07
CA MET A 18 -4.67 -3.97 6.85
C MET A 18 -5.47 -5.25 7.11
N LYS A 19 -5.09 -6.04 8.14
CA LYS A 19 -5.87 -7.24 8.53
C LYS A 19 -7.29 -6.89 8.94
N GLN A 20 -7.49 -5.79 9.66
CA GLN A 20 -8.81 -5.32 10.03
C GLN A 20 -9.63 -4.91 8.80
N ALA A 21 -9.05 -4.14 7.88
CA ALA A 21 -9.72 -3.73 6.64
C ALA A 21 -10.16 -4.93 5.77
N MET A 22 -9.29 -5.94 5.62
CA MET A 22 -9.64 -7.18 4.92
C MET A 22 -10.72 -7.97 5.66
N SER A 23 -10.60 -8.13 6.99
CA SER A 23 -11.55 -8.87 7.80
C SER A 23 -12.97 -8.29 7.74
N VAL A 24 -13.13 -6.97 7.89
CA VAL A 24 -14.46 -6.32 7.82
C VAL A 24 -15.05 -6.38 6.41
N SER A 25 -14.20 -6.48 5.39
CA SER A 25 -14.59 -6.57 3.99
C SER A 25 -14.75 -8.02 3.50
N GLN A 26 -14.54 -9.01 4.37
CA GLN A 26 -14.57 -10.44 4.05
C GLN A 26 -13.62 -10.82 2.91
N LEU A 27 -12.45 -10.17 2.86
CA LEU A 27 -11.39 -10.45 1.90
C LEU A 27 -10.33 -11.35 2.52
N SER A 28 -9.83 -12.28 1.71
CA SER A 28 -8.60 -13.03 1.97
C SER A 28 -7.41 -12.35 1.30
N PRO A 29 -6.16 -12.69 1.69
CA PRO A 29 -4.97 -12.18 1.01
C PRO A 29 -4.98 -12.38 -0.52
N LYS A 30 -5.54 -13.50 -0.98
CA LYS A 30 -5.64 -13.87 -2.41
C LYS A 30 -6.56 -12.96 -3.23
N ASP A 31 -7.42 -12.22 -2.57
CA ASP A 31 -8.34 -11.30 -3.23
C ASP A 31 -7.68 -9.94 -3.46
N VAL A 32 -6.52 -9.64 -2.85
CA VAL A 32 -5.85 -8.34 -2.92
C VAL A 32 -4.80 -8.36 -4.03
N PHE A 33 -5.07 -7.68 -5.15
CA PHE A 33 -4.15 -7.64 -6.30
C PHE A 33 -3.37 -6.33 -6.41
N HIS A 34 -3.74 -5.31 -5.64
CA HIS A 34 -3.08 -4.01 -5.67
C HIS A 34 -2.99 -3.39 -4.29
N ILE A 35 -1.85 -2.78 -3.99
CA ILE A 35 -1.67 -1.92 -2.81
C ILE A 35 -1.18 -0.55 -3.28
N ASN A 36 -1.93 0.50 -2.96
CA ASN A 36 -1.37 1.85 -2.94
C ASN A 36 -0.77 2.09 -1.55
N ALA A 37 0.55 1.98 -1.47
CA ALA A 37 1.32 2.08 -0.25
C ALA A 37 1.36 3.53 0.26
N HIS A 38 1.59 3.67 1.57
CA HIS A 38 1.84 4.95 2.20
C HIS A 38 3.16 5.55 1.69
N ALA A 39 4.23 4.76 1.62
CA ALA A 39 5.55 5.00 1.04
C ALA A 39 5.91 6.49 0.89
N THR A 40 6.48 7.04 1.96
CA THR A 40 6.92 8.44 2.04
C THR A 40 8.37 8.63 1.59
N SER A 41 9.00 7.57 1.05
CA SER A 41 10.41 7.55 0.67
C SER A 41 11.34 7.75 1.87
N THR A 42 10.94 7.24 3.04
CA THR A 42 11.80 7.21 4.23
C THR A 42 12.39 5.81 4.37
N PRO A 43 13.73 5.64 4.48
CA PRO A 43 14.35 4.31 4.42
C PRO A 43 13.76 3.31 5.43
N GLN A 44 13.54 3.76 6.67
CA GLN A 44 12.95 2.89 7.70
C GLN A 44 11.45 2.69 7.51
N GLY A 45 10.73 3.70 7.00
CA GLY A 45 9.29 3.62 6.81
C GLY A 45 8.90 2.69 5.68
N ASP A 46 9.61 2.74 4.55
CA ASP A 46 9.34 1.89 3.40
C ASP A 46 9.64 0.42 3.71
N ILE A 47 10.73 0.13 4.45
CA ILE A 47 11.04 -1.23 4.93
C ILE A 47 9.97 -1.71 5.92
N ALA A 48 9.56 -0.88 6.89
CA ALA A 48 8.53 -1.25 7.86
C ALA A 48 7.16 -1.49 7.20
N GLU A 49 6.82 -0.70 6.19
CA GLU A 49 5.59 -0.90 5.41
C GLU A 49 5.67 -2.17 4.56
N CYS A 50 6.81 -2.46 3.93
CA CYS A 50 7.05 -3.71 3.22
C CYS A 50 6.77 -4.92 4.14
N LEU A 51 7.39 -4.95 5.32
CA LEU A 51 7.17 -5.99 6.32
C LEU A 51 5.70 -6.06 6.75
N ALA A 52 5.04 -4.92 6.93
CA ALA A 52 3.64 -4.88 7.31
C ALA A 52 2.73 -5.50 6.24
N ILE A 53 3.00 -5.22 4.96
CA ILE A 53 2.25 -5.78 3.82
C ILE A 53 2.43 -7.29 3.79
N THR A 54 3.67 -7.78 3.83
CA THR A 54 3.97 -9.22 3.86
C THR A 54 3.28 -9.91 5.03
N ASN A 55 3.33 -9.32 6.23
CA ASN A 55 2.68 -9.87 7.42
C ASN A 55 1.15 -9.83 7.37
N ALA A 56 0.58 -8.80 6.74
CA ALA A 56 -0.86 -8.66 6.57
C ALA A 56 -1.40 -9.72 5.61
N LEU A 57 -0.70 -9.96 4.50
CA LEU A 57 -1.05 -10.92 3.47
C LEU A 57 -0.55 -12.35 3.76
N GLY A 58 0.11 -12.58 4.90
CA GLY A 58 0.59 -13.91 5.28
C GLY A 58 1.69 -14.44 4.35
N GLY A 59 2.46 -13.56 3.72
CA GLY A 59 3.49 -13.90 2.73
C GLY A 59 2.98 -14.07 1.30
N GLU A 60 1.67 -13.98 1.06
CA GLU A 60 1.09 -14.09 -0.29
C GLU A 60 1.20 -12.76 -1.07
N THR A 61 2.42 -12.29 -1.36
CA THR A 61 2.67 -10.99 -2.01
C THR A 61 3.00 -11.08 -3.50
N ASP A 62 3.35 -12.27 -4.03
CA ASP A 62 3.87 -12.44 -5.39
C ASP A 62 2.95 -11.94 -6.52
N HIS A 63 1.63 -11.91 -6.27
CA HIS A 63 0.61 -11.49 -7.24
C HIS A 63 0.16 -10.03 -7.03
N VAL A 64 0.70 -9.35 -6.01
CA VAL A 64 0.23 -8.06 -5.55
C VAL A 64 1.12 -6.95 -6.09
N VAL A 65 0.56 -6.12 -6.96
CA VAL A 65 1.28 -4.96 -7.49
C VAL A 65 1.20 -3.80 -6.50
N THR A 66 2.34 -3.29 -6.06
CA THR A 66 2.42 -2.14 -5.15
C THR A 66 2.76 -0.87 -5.93
N THR A 67 2.11 0.25 -5.62
CA THR A 67 2.48 1.59 -6.11
C THR A 67 2.40 2.62 -4.99
N SER A 68 2.94 3.83 -5.20
CA SER A 68 2.69 4.98 -4.33
C SER A 68 2.39 6.22 -5.14
N THR A 69 1.18 6.75 -4.96
CA THR A 69 0.73 7.99 -5.62
C THR A 69 1.60 9.19 -5.21
N LYS A 70 2.22 9.17 -4.02
CA LYS A 70 3.08 10.26 -3.52
C LYS A 70 4.29 10.52 -4.41
N SER A 71 4.74 9.51 -5.17
CA SER A 71 5.79 9.69 -6.17
C SER A 71 5.43 10.75 -7.23
N MET A 72 4.15 10.87 -7.57
CA MET A 72 3.64 11.78 -8.59
C MET A 72 3.13 13.10 -7.99
N THR A 73 2.57 13.06 -6.79
CA THR A 73 1.82 14.19 -6.22
C THR A 73 2.50 14.85 -5.03
N GLY A 74 3.57 14.26 -4.51
CA GLY A 74 4.09 14.56 -3.19
C GLY A 74 3.15 14.11 -2.07
N HIS A 75 3.58 14.31 -0.82
CA HIS A 75 2.77 13.95 0.34
C HIS A 75 1.79 15.09 0.72
N LEU A 76 0.51 14.92 0.37
CA LEU A 76 -0.53 15.93 0.59
C LEU A 76 -1.08 15.99 2.04
N LEU A 77 -0.33 15.47 3.01
CA LEU A 77 -0.70 15.44 4.43
C LEU A 77 -2.15 14.95 4.62
N GLY A 78 -3.02 15.77 5.21
CA GLY A 78 -4.41 15.41 5.48
C GLY A 78 -5.26 15.09 4.26
N ALA A 79 -4.85 15.50 3.05
CA ALA A 79 -5.54 15.17 1.81
C ALA A 79 -5.04 13.88 1.14
N ALA A 80 -3.92 13.31 1.60
CA ALA A 80 -3.28 12.15 0.98
C ALA A 80 -4.25 10.97 0.87
N GLY A 81 -4.90 10.57 1.97
CA GLY A 81 -5.80 9.42 1.99
C GLY A 81 -6.98 9.54 1.01
N ALA A 82 -7.53 10.74 0.80
CA ALA A 82 -8.65 10.95 -0.12
C ALA A 82 -8.22 10.83 -1.59
N LEU A 83 -7.13 11.51 -1.97
CA LEU A 83 -6.62 11.45 -3.34
C LEU A 83 -6.14 10.05 -3.69
N GLU A 84 -5.40 9.42 -2.78
CA GLU A 84 -4.88 8.07 -2.93
C GLU A 84 -6.00 7.03 -3.06
N SER A 85 -7.08 7.17 -2.29
CA SER A 85 -8.25 6.32 -2.42
C SER A 85 -8.91 6.44 -3.79
N LEU A 86 -9.03 7.67 -4.31
CA LEU A 86 -9.53 7.90 -5.67
C LEU A 86 -8.63 7.21 -6.71
N ALA A 87 -7.31 7.36 -6.58
CA ALA A 87 -6.35 6.70 -7.47
C ALA A 87 -6.48 5.17 -7.42
N THR A 88 -6.61 4.58 -6.23
CA THR A 88 -6.83 3.14 -6.04
C THR A 88 -8.13 2.66 -6.69
N VAL A 89 -9.22 3.41 -6.53
CA VAL A 89 -10.51 3.08 -7.18
C VAL A 89 -10.39 3.16 -8.71
N LEU A 90 -9.74 4.19 -9.24
CA LEU A 90 -9.51 4.32 -10.68
C LEU A 90 -8.61 3.19 -11.21
N ALA A 91 -7.61 2.75 -10.44
CA ALA A 91 -6.76 1.62 -10.82
C ALA A 91 -7.56 0.33 -10.95
N LEU A 92 -8.46 0.05 -10.01
CA LEU A 92 -9.39 -1.08 -10.09
C LEU A 92 -10.37 -0.94 -11.26
N HIS A 93 -10.95 0.24 -11.45
CA HIS A 93 -11.93 0.51 -12.50
C HIS A 93 -11.33 0.34 -13.91
N HIS A 94 -10.14 0.88 -14.14
CA HIS A 94 -9.46 0.81 -15.43
C HIS A 94 -8.59 -0.45 -15.59
N ARG A 95 -8.46 -1.27 -14.55
CA ARG A 95 -7.56 -2.43 -14.48
C ARG A 95 -6.10 -2.05 -14.77
N VAL A 96 -5.68 -0.88 -14.31
CA VAL A 96 -4.35 -0.31 -14.58
C VAL A 96 -3.77 0.32 -13.32
N VAL A 97 -2.62 -0.18 -12.87
CA VAL A 97 -1.81 0.43 -11.81
C VAL A 97 -0.78 1.37 -12.46
N PRO A 98 -0.75 2.66 -12.08
CA PRO A 98 0.26 3.59 -12.57
C PRO A 98 1.64 3.28 -11.98
N PRO A 99 2.73 3.66 -12.68
CA PRO A 99 4.07 3.50 -12.14
C PRO A 99 4.30 4.41 -10.92
N THR A 100 5.11 3.92 -9.99
CA THR A 100 5.81 4.76 -9.01
C THR A 100 6.97 5.44 -9.72
N ILE A 101 6.85 6.76 -9.92
CA ILE A 101 7.88 7.55 -10.62
C ILE A 101 9.02 7.95 -9.67
N ASN A 102 10.13 8.45 -10.21
CA ASN A 102 11.35 8.78 -9.46
C ASN A 102 11.97 7.56 -8.74
N LEU A 103 11.74 6.34 -9.24
CA LEU A 103 12.21 5.09 -8.67
C LEU A 103 13.15 4.38 -9.65
N ASP A 104 14.46 4.65 -9.51
CA ASP A 104 15.48 3.98 -10.33
C ASP A 104 15.90 2.64 -9.69
N ASN A 105 16.09 2.64 -8.37
CA ASN A 105 16.55 1.48 -7.60
C ASN A 105 15.65 1.31 -6.38
N VAL A 106 14.96 0.17 -6.30
CA VAL A 106 14.24 -0.24 -5.09
C VAL A 106 15.26 -0.66 -4.04
N ASP A 107 15.02 -0.29 -2.78
CA ASP A 107 15.84 -0.74 -1.66
C ASP A 107 15.87 -2.28 -1.62
N PRO A 108 17.05 -2.93 -1.52
CA PRO A 108 17.15 -4.40 -1.48
C PRO A 108 16.37 -5.06 -0.34
N ALA A 109 16.02 -4.33 0.71
CA ALA A 109 15.20 -4.82 1.81
C ALA A 109 13.68 -4.74 1.54
N VAL A 110 13.26 -4.11 0.44
CA VAL A 110 11.86 -4.07 0.00
C VAL A 110 11.60 -5.20 -0.99
N ASP A 111 11.06 -6.29 -0.48
CA ASP A 111 10.70 -7.50 -1.23
C ASP A 111 9.22 -7.48 -1.64
N LEU A 112 8.86 -6.49 -2.47
CA LEU A 112 7.52 -6.32 -3.04
C LEU A 112 7.62 -6.03 -4.54
N ASP A 113 6.61 -6.42 -5.30
CA ASP A 113 6.47 -6.02 -6.70
C ASP A 113 6.03 -4.55 -6.79
N VAL A 114 7.00 -3.63 -6.80
CA VAL A 114 6.75 -2.19 -6.96
C VAL A 114 6.68 -1.84 -8.45
N ALA A 115 5.55 -1.29 -8.88
CA ALA A 115 5.31 -0.91 -10.27
C ALA A 115 6.26 0.20 -10.72
N ARG A 116 7.28 -0.12 -11.53
CA ARG A 116 8.18 0.86 -12.19
C ARG A 116 7.67 1.31 -13.56
N GLU A 117 6.75 0.54 -14.11
CA GLU A 117 6.02 0.81 -15.34
C GLU A 117 4.53 0.56 -15.09
N GLN A 118 3.69 0.94 -16.05
CA GLN A 118 2.26 0.65 -15.98
C GLN A 118 2.02 -0.86 -15.87
N ARG A 119 1.16 -1.29 -14.95
CA ARG A 119 0.80 -2.71 -14.77
C ARG A 119 -0.69 -2.93 -15.01
N THR A 120 -1.03 -4.03 -15.66
CA THR A 120 -2.41 -4.44 -15.89
C THR A 120 -2.86 -5.38 -14.77
N LEU A 121 -4.01 -5.10 -14.17
CA LEU A 121 -4.65 -5.97 -13.20
C LEU A 121 -5.49 -7.04 -13.91
N PRO A 122 -5.66 -8.24 -13.33
CA PRO A 122 -6.47 -9.29 -13.95
C PRO A 122 -7.95 -8.91 -14.00
N ASP A 123 -8.71 -9.58 -14.85
CA ASP A 123 -10.17 -9.51 -14.88
C ASP A 123 -10.81 -10.21 -13.67
N GLY A 124 -12.12 -10.02 -13.49
CA GLY A 124 -12.89 -10.66 -12.41
C GLY A 124 -12.88 -9.88 -11.10
N ASP A 125 -13.32 -10.53 -10.03
CA ASP A 125 -13.45 -9.91 -8.71
C ASP A 125 -12.08 -9.79 -8.05
N ILE A 126 -11.60 -8.56 -7.90
CA ILE A 126 -10.35 -8.26 -7.22
C ILE A 126 -10.54 -7.12 -6.23
N ALA A 127 -9.64 -7.03 -5.28
CA ALA A 127 -9.58 -5.95 -4.31
C ALA A 127 -8.22 -5.25 -4.33
N ALA A 128 -8.22 -4.04 -3.79
CA ALA A 128 -7.02 -3.26 -3.53
C ALA A 128 -7.06 -2.66 -2.13
N LEU A 129 -5.89 -2.44 -1.54
CA LEU A 129 -5.74 -1.70 -0.29
C LEU A 129 -5.10 -0.33 -0.56
N ASN A 130 -5.59 0.69 0.13
CA ASN A 130 -4.92 1.99 0.23
C ASN A 130 -4.43 2.20 1.67
N ASN A 131 -3.13 2.41 1.83
CA ASN A 131 -2.47 2.57 3.11
C ASN A 131 -2.13 4.04 3.40
N SER A 132 -2.48 4.51 4.60
CA SER A 132 -2.10 5.83 5.08
C SER A 132 -1.72 5.77 6.56
N PHE A 133 -0.43 5.99 6.85
CA PHE A 133 0.12 5.87 8.19
C PHE A 133 0.55 7.24 8.71
N GLY A 134 -0.27 7.80 9.59
CA GLY A 134 -0.03 9.12 10.16
C GLY A 134 1.00 9.11 11.27
N PHE A 135 1.65 10.26 11.45
CA PHE A 135 2.53 10.52 12.60
C PHE A 135 1.82 10.21 13.93
N GLY A 136 2.59 9.79 14.93
CA GLY A 136 2.04 9.36 16.22
C GLY A 136 1.35 8.00 16.20
N GLY A 137 1.50 7.21 15.13
CA GLY A 137 1.09 5.80 15.09
C GLY A 137 -0.36 5.55 14.69
N HIS A 138 -1.02 6.52 14.06
CA HIS A 138 -2.38 6.35 13.54
C HIS A 138 -2.34 5.66 12.18
N ASN A 139 -2.55 4.36 12.17
CA ASN A 139 -2.47 3.54 10.97
C ASN A 139 -3.87 3.29 10.40
N VAL A 140 -4.07 3.62 9.12
CA VAL A 140 -5.33 3.41 8.40
C VAL A 140 -5.06 2.60 7.13
N ALA A 141 -5.91 1.62 6.88
CA ALA A 141 -5.99 0.90 5.61
C ALA A 141 -7.45 0.86 5.16
N ILE A 142 -7.70 1.12 3.89
CA ILE A 142 -9.04 1.07 3.28
C ILE A 142 -9.03 0.03 2.17
N ALA A 143 -10.03 -0.86 2.15
CA ALA A 143 -10.20 -1.84 1.10
C ALA A 143 -11.24 -1.37 0.07
N PHE A 144 -10.93 -1.55 -1.21
CA PHE A 144 -11.85 -1.33 -2.33
C PHE A 144 -11.94 -2.62 -3.14
N ARG A 145 -13.11 -2.94 -3.67
CA ARG A 145 -13.34 -4.09 -4.56
C ARG A 145 -13.78 -3.60 -5.92
N SER A 146 -13.34 -4.26 -6.99
CA SER A 146 -13.91 -4.06 -8.31
C SER A 146 -15.39 -4.44 -8.31
N ALA A 147 -16.21 -3.62 -8.96
CA ALA A 147 -17.63 -3.94 -9.18
C ALA A 147 -17.81 -5.03 -10.24
#